data_AF-A0A818ZIK9-F1
#
_entry.id   AF-A0A818ZIK9-F1
#
_cell.length_a   1.000
_cell.length_b   1.000
_cell.length_c   1.000
_cell.angle_alpha   90.00
_cell.angle_beta   90.00
_cell.angle_gamma   90.00
#
_symmetry.space_group_name_H-M   'P 1'
#
loop_
_entity.id
_entity.type
_entity.pdbx_description
1 polymer ?
#
loop_
_entity_poly.entity_id
_entity_poly.type
_entity_poly.pdbx_seq_one_letter_code
_entity_poly.pdbx_strand_id
1 'polypeptide(L)'
;MATHETSPIEYLFIAQLAGLKQFTNLLSYVPHLCRLSIDHLHGYDHKKIQVFPKVFNKLTHVSLRLDYITLDEFEPIIRHFFHHLQVLRISTGDDLAYLNANRWQQIILSHMIHLHIFDFQHSYNFTVYHNQTFFSSLIKQFTSSFWIEREWYFANQYPSGDGLNCGIFYSIQSCRRTDYILSSQHDQIDDKNHTTNDFPLVRHVHIQNQSAIDNCSIYFSNADELTISDNEYIPCDSITTILNRIVFLEKLQKIIINSKIK
;
A
#
# COMPACT_ATOMS: atom_id res chain seq x y z
N MET A 1 30.45 -15.35 24.82
CA MET A 1 29.09 -14.97 25.28
C MET A 1 29.01 -13.46 25.18
N ALA A 2 28.42 -12.94 24.10
CA ALA A 2 28.23 -11.51 23.90
C ALA A 2 26.91 -11.10 24.57
N THR A 3 26.98 -10.09 25.41
CA THR A 3 25.88 -9.46 26.12
C THR A 3 24.86 -8.95 25.10
N HIS A 4 23.60 -9.40 25.21
CA HIS A 4 22.45 -8.80 24.54
C HIS A 4 22.20 -7.41 25.15
N GLU A 5 23.08 -6.46 24.86
CA GLU A 5 22.78 -5.05 25.04
C GLU A 5 21.82 -4.66 23.93
N THR A 6 20.59 -4.48 24.36
CA THR A 6 19.36 -4.36 23.59
C THR A 6 19.42 -3.18 22.63
N SER A 7 19.29 -3.45 21.32
CA SER A 7 19.14 -2.40 20.31
C SER A 7 17.91 -1.54 20.63
N PRO A 8 18.05 -0.20 20.78
CA PRO A 8 16.93 0.71 21.07
C PRO A 8 16.09 1.03 19.83
N ILE A 9 16.33 0.35 18.70
CA ILE A 9 15.67 0.63 17.43
C ILE A 9 14.19 0.24 17.52
N GLU A 10 13.33 1.24 17.51
CA GLU A 10 11.87 1.07 17.48
C GLU A 10 11.30 1.15 16.06
N TYR A 11 12.02 1.75 15.11
CA TYR A 11 11.59 2.00 13.74
C TYR A 11 12.67 1.54 12.76
N LEU A 12 12.30 0.71 11.80
CA LEU A 12 13.22 0.21 10.78
C LEU A 12 12.57 0.27 9.41
N PHE A 13 13.27 0.89 8.47
CA PHE A 13 12.89 0.94 7.06
C PHE A 13 14.02 0.37 6.21
N ILE A 14 13.69 -0.55 5.31
CA ILE A 14 14.62 -1.20 4.39
C ILE A 14 14.08 -0.99 2.98
N ALA A 15 14.67 -0.01 2.26
CA ALA A 15 14.31 0.30 0.88
C ALA A 15 14.86 -0.71 -0.15
N GLN A 16 15.75 -1.61 0.29
CA GLN A 16 16.45 -2.55 -0.59
C GLN A 16 15.86 -3.96 -0.51
N LEU A 17 16.21 -4.77 -1.51
CA LEU A 17 15.86 -6.19 -1.55
C LEU A 17 16.42 -6.91 -0.31
N ALA A 18 15.52 -7.45 0.50
CA ALA A 18 15.83 -8.29 1.65
C ALA A 18 15.36 -9.71 1.39
N GLY A 19 16.20 -10.71 1.68
CA GLY A 19 15.76 -12.10 1.64
C GLY A 19 14.95 -12.46 2.88
N LEU A 20 13.97 -13.35 2.70
CA LEU A 20 13.07 -13.78 3.77
C LEU A 20 13.80 -14.35 4.99
N LYS A 21 14.91 -15.07 4.77
CA LYS A 21 15.76 -15.62 5.84
C LYS A 21 16.52 -14.52 6.61
N GLN A 22 17.00 -13.49 5.92
CA GLN A 22 17.67 -12.36 6.55
C GLN A 22 16.68 -11.56 7.40
N PHE A 23 15.43 -11.42 6.93
CA PHE A 23 14.36 -10.77 7.66
C PHE A 23 14.06 -11.46 9.00
N THR A 24 13.97 -12.79 9.05
CA THR A 24 13.70 -13.51 10.32
C THR A 24 14.85 -13.40 11.30
N ASN A 25 16.10 -13.45 10.81
CA ASN A 25 17.28 -13.21 11.63
C ASN A 25 17.31 -11.78 12.16
N LEU A 26 17.00 -10.79 11.32
CA LEU A 26 17.00 -9.38 11.69
C LEU A 26 16.10 -9.11 12.90
N LEU A 27 14.87 -9.64 12.89
CA LEU A 27 13.92 -9.45 13.99
C LEU A 27 14.44 -9.95 15.34
N SER A 28 15.37 -10.91 15.36
CA SER A 28 16.01 -11.39 16.59
C SER A 28 17.02 -10.41 17.20
N TYR A 29 17.57 -9.50 16.40
CA TYR A 29 18.55 -8.50 16.84
C TYR A 29 17.91 -7.16 17.25
N VAL A 30 16.63 -6.95 16.93
CA VAL A 30 15.88 -5.71 17.23
C VAL A 30 14.63 -6.00 18.09
N PRO A 31 14.81 -6.46 19.35
CA PRO A 31 13.69 -6.90 20.19
C PRO A 31 12.72 -5.76 20.56
N HIS A 32 13.15 -4.50 20.47
CA HIS A 32 12.33 -3.32 20.74
C HIS A 32 11.64 -2.75 19.50
N LEU A 33 11.76 -3.41 18.34
CA LEU A 33 11.18 -2.92 17.10
C LEU A 33 9.65 -2.88 17.19
N CYS A 34 9.09 -1.69 16.96
CA CYS A 34 7.66 -1.41 16.96
C CYS A 34 7.11 -1.23 15.55
N ARG A 35 7.90 -0.64 14.66
CA ARG A 35 7.53 -0.36 13.27
C ARG A 35 8.58 -0.91 12.31
N LEU A 36 8.12 -1.69 11.35
CA LEU A 36 8.95 -2.22 10.27
C LEU A 36 8.34 -1.88 8.92
N SER A 37 9.17 -1.43 7.99
CA SER A 37 8.79 -1.39 6.57
C SER A 37 9.92 -1.94 5.70
N ILE A 38 9.57 -2.82 4.76
CA ILE A 38 10.51 -3.41 3.79
C ILE A 38 9.88 -3.31 2.40
N ASP A 39 10.55 -2.58 1.51
CA ASP A 39 10.04 -2.30 0.17
C ASP A 39 10.11 -3.49 -0.76
N HIS A 40 10.98 -4.47 -0.50
CA HIS A 40 11.15 -5.67 -1.31
C HIS A 40 11.64 -6.83 -0.45
N LEU A 41 10.72 -7.69 0.00
CA LEU A 41 11.01 -8.90 0.75
C LEU A 41 10.83 -10.11 -0.16
N HIS A 42 11.88 -10.92 -0.28
CA HIS A 42 11.99 -11.88 -1.37
C HIS A 42 12.16 -13.33 -0.93
N GLY A 43 11.39 -14.22 -1.55
CA GLY A 43 11.38 -15.67 -1.30
C GLY A 43 12.00 -16.48 -2.45
N TYR A 44 13.27 -16.86 -2.34
CA TYR A 44 13.87 -17.87 -3.23
C TYR A 44 14.55 -19.03 -2.47
N ASP A 45 14.56 -18.99 -1.15
CA ASP A 45 15.23 -20.03 -0.36
C ASP A 45 14.25 -21.19 -0.15
N HIS A 46 14.26 -22.21 -1.03
CA HIS A 46 13.40 -23.42 -0.98
C HIS A 46 13.53 -24.26 0.32
N LYS A 47 14.30 -23.79 1.31
CA LYS A 47 14.45 -24.44 2.60
C LYS A 47 13.36 -23.91 3.52
N LYS A 48 12.45 -24.81 3.91
CA LYS A 48 11.40 -24.54 4.91
C LYS A 48 12.02 -23.76 6.08
N ILE A 49 11.53 -22.53 6.31
CA ILE A 49 11.91 -21.71 7.45
C ILE A 49 11.46 -22.47 8.69
N GLN A 50 12.39 -23.05 9.46
CA GLN A 50 12.03 -23.98 10.53
C GLN A 50 12.55 -23.61 11.92
N VAL A 51 13.31 -22.53 12.08
CA VAL A 51 13.75 -22.12 13.41
C VAL A 51 13.63 -20.61 13.54
N PHE A 52 12.53 -20.19 14.15
CA PHE A 52 12.41 -18.82 14.64
C PHE A 52 12.93 -18.78 16.07
N PRO A 53 13.94 -17.94 16.39
CA PRO A 53 14.31 -17.71 17.78
C PRO A 53 13.08 -17.18 18.53
N LYS A 54 12.90 -17.57 19.80
CA LYS A 54 11.82 -17.06 20.64
C LYS A 54 12.08 -15.58 20.91
N VAL A 55 11.42 -14.71 20.16
CA VAL A 55 11.60 -13.27 20.22
C VAL A 55 10.29 -12.67 20.70
N PHE A 56 10.36 -11.95 21.83
CA PHE A 56 9.29 -11.02 22.19
C PHE A 56 9.55 -9.73 21.43
N ASN A 57 8.86 -9.54 20.31
CA ASN A 57 8.89 -8.25 19.63
C ASN A 57 7.67 -7.42 20.05
N LYS A 58 7.80 -6.10 19.92
CA LYS A 58 6.70 -5.15 20.15
C LYS A 58 6.13 -4.65 18.83
N LEU A 59 6.23 -5.46 17.77
CA LEU A 59 5.80 -5.04 16.43
C LEU A 59 4.32 -4.75 16.44
N THR A 60 3.99 -3.49 16.20
CA THR A 60 2.62 -2.99 16.07
C THR A 60 2.33 -2.58 14.63
N HIS A 61 3.35 -2.17 13.87
CA HIS A 61 3.17 -1.72 12.48
C HIS A 61 4.15 -2.44 11.55
N VAL A 62 3.62 -3.09 10.52
CA VAL A 62 4.41 -3.79 9.51
C VAL A 62 3.91 -3.40 8.13
N SER A 63 4.84 -3.03 7.25
CA SER A 63 4.58 -2.76 5.83
C SER A 63 5.56 -3.56 4.98
N LEU A 64 5.07 -4.49 4.15
CA LEU A 64 5.93 -5.39 3.38
C LEU A 64 5.46 -5.45 1.93
N ARG A 65 6.41 -5.41 0.99
CA ARG A 65 6.18 -5.93 -0.36
C ARG A 65 6.78 -7.32 -0.45
N LEU A 66 5.94 -8.30 -0.75
CA LEU A 66 6.27 -9.72 -0.80
C LEU A 66 6.46 -10.11 -2.26
N ASP A 67 7.71 -10.26 -2.67
CA ASP A 67 8.08 -10.66 -4.02
C ASP A 67 8.45 -12.16 -4.02
N TYR A 68 7.63 -12.98 -4.69
CA TYR A 68 7.81 -14.45 -4.76
C TYR A 68 7.74 -15.17 -3.41
N ILE A 69 6.89 -14.71 -2.49
CA ILE A 69 6.66 -15.37 -1.19
C ILE A 69 5.22 -15.89 -1.16
N THR A 70 5.08 -17.21 -1.08
CA THR A 70 3.75 -17.84 -0.93
C THR A 70 3.14 -17.57 0.43
N LEU A 71 1.81 -17.65 0.54
CA LEU A 71 1.13 -17.47 1.82
C LEU A 71 1.55 -18.57 2.82
N ASP A 72 1.88 -19.78 2.34
CA ASP A 72 2.40 -20.88 3.16
C ASP A 72 3.77 -20.57 3.79
N GLU A 73 4.60 -19.77 3.12
CA GLU A 73 5.89 -19.30 3.64
C GLU A 73 5.73 -18.09 4.57
N PHE A 74 4.75 -17.23 4.30
CA PHE A 74 4.50 -16.03 5.10
C PHE A 74 3.74 -16.33 6.40
N GLU A 75 2.83 -17.30 6.41
CA GLU A 75 2.00 -17.60 7.57
C GLU A 75 2.81 -17.99 8.83
N PRO A 76 3.88 -18.81 8.77
CA PRO A 76 4.76 -19.06 9.91
C PRO A 76 5.37 -17.79 10.52
N ILE A 77 5.67 -16.77 9.71
CA ILE A 77 6.17 -15.48 10.17
C ILE A 77 5.08 -14.75 10.97
N ILE A 78 3.86 -14.68 10.44
CA ILE A 78 2.72 -14.08 11.12
C ILE A 78 2.52 -14.73 12.49
N ARG A 79 2.48 -16.07 12.49
CA ARG A 79 2.28 -16.90 13.68
C ARG A 79 3.32 -16.69 14.76
N HIS A 80 4.52 -16.23 14.41
CA HIS A 80 5.62 -16.10 15.37
C HIS A 80 5.88 -14.66 15.79
N PHE A 81 5.64 -13.69 14.91
CA PHE A 81 6.08 -12.32 15.12
C PHE A 81 4.95 -11.29 15.24
N PHE A 82 3.72 -11.58 14.81
CA PHE A 82 2.68 -10.55 14.61
C PHE A 82 1.56 -10.58 15.67
N HIS A 83 1.81 -11.18 16.84
CA HIS A 83 0.83 -11.29 17.92
C HIS A 83 0.28 -9.94 18.44
N HIS A 84 1.11 -8.90 18.43
CA HIS A 84 0.73 -7.55 18.86
C HIS A 84 0.48 -6.59 17.69
N LEU A 85 0.39 -7.14 16.48
CA LEU A 85 0.29 -6.33 15.28
C LEU A 85 -1.06 -5.62 15.24
N GLN A 86 -0.99 -4.32 14.96
CA GLN A 86 -2.09 -3.38 14.91
C GLN A 86 -2.37 -2.93 13.47
N VAL A 87 -1.30 -2.74 12.70
CA VAL A 87 -1.32 -2.34 11.31
C VAL A 87 -0.48 -3.31 10.49
N LEU A 88 -1.12 -3.96 9.53
CA LEU A 88 -0.47 -4.77 8.52
C LEU A 88 -0.73 -4.15 7.15
N ARG A 89 0.33 -3.78 6.44
CA ARG A 89 0.28 -3.41 5.03
C ARG A 89 1.08 -4.42 4.24
N ILE A 90 0.46 -5.09 3.29
CA ILE A 90 1.18 -6.02 2.41
C ILE A 90 0.80 -5.79 0.95
N SER A 91 1.82 -5.82 0.09
CA SER A 91 1.65 -5.95 -1.36
C SER A 91 2.30 -7.26 -1.80
N THR A 92 1.64 -8.00 -2.69
CA THR A 92 2.10 -9.32 -3.14
C THR A 92 1.66 -9.58 -4.59
N GLY A 93 2.10 -10.69 -5.18
CA GLY A 93 1.61 -11.16 -6.46
C GLY A 93 1.69 -12.67 -6.64
N ASP A 94 1.10 -13.15 -7.73
CA ASP A 94 1.16 -14.51 -8.28
C ASP A 94 0.51 -15.63 -7.45
N ASP A 95 0.67 -15.67 -6.11
CA ASP A 95 0.08 -16.72 -5.28
C ASP A 95 -1.40 -16.43 -4.94
N LEU A 96 -2.31 -17.15 -5.60
CA LEU A 96 -3.75 -17.05 -5.38
C LEU A 96 -4.19 -17.40 -3.95
N ALA A 97 -3.38 -18.09 -3.15
CA ALA A 97 -3.71 -18.36 -1.75
C ALA A 97 -3.92 -17.07 -0.95
N TYR A 98 -3.29 -15.96 -1.34
CA TYR A 98 -3.51 -14.64 -0.76
C TYR A 98 -4.92 -14.09 -1.00
N LEU A 99 -5.65 -14.57 -2.00
CA LEU A 99 -7.04 -14.20 -2.29
C LEU A 99 -8.07 -15.08 -1.55
N ASN A 100 -7.63 -15.96 -0.65
CA ASN A 100 -8.52 -16.76 0.18
C ASN A 100 -8.93 -16.00 1.45
N ALA A 101 -10.11 -15.39 1.44
CA ALA A 101 -10.60 -14.59 2.55
C ALA A 101 -10.80 -15.41 3.84
N ASN A 102 -11.29 -16.65 3.73
CA ASN A 102 -11.51 -17.52 4.89
C ASN A 102 -10.19 -17.84 5.61
N ARG A 103 -9.12 -18.08 4.84
CA ARG A 103 -7.79 -18.33 5.39
C ARG A 103 -7.24 -17.09 6.10
N TRP A 104 -7.37 -15.90 5.49
CA TRP A 104 -6.99 -14.65 6.15
C TRP A 104 -7.77 -14.41 7.44
N GLN A 105 -9.09 -14.62 7.41
CA GLN A 105 -9.94 -14.51 8.60
C GLN A 105 -9.44 -15.43 9.72
N GLN A 106 -9.12 -16.69 9.42
CA GLN A 106 -8.58 -17.63 10.40
C GLN A 106 -7.24 -17.18 10.97
N ILE A 107 -6.31 -16.73 10.12
CA ILE A 107 -5.00 -16.22 10.53
C ILE A 107 -5.16 -15.01 11.45
N ILE A 108 -6.01 -14.04 11.07
CA ILE A 108 -6.23 -12.80 11.84
C ILE A 108 -6.84 -13.12 13.21
N LEU A 109 -7.89 -13.93 13.26
CA LEU A 109 -8.55 -14.32 14.51
C LEU A 109 -7.64 -15.12 15.44
N SER A 110 -6.69 -15.88 14.88
CA SER A 110 -5.82 -16.77 15.66
C SER A 110 -4.52 -16.12 16.10
N HIS A 111 -3.97 -15.21 15.29
CA HIS A 111 -2.59 -14.73 15.46
C HIS A 111 -2.44 -13.21 15.45
N MET A 112 -3.43 -12.45 15.01
CA MET A 112 -3.36 -10.98 14.92
C MET A 112 -4.61 -10.33 15.53
N ILE A 113 -4.95 -10.72 16.76
CA ILE A 113 -6.19 -10.32 17.44
C ILE A 113 -6.31 -8.81 17.68
N HIS A 114 -5.19 -8.08 17.65
CA HIS A 114 -5.13 -6.62 17.84
C HIS A 114 -5.11 -5.84 16.52
N LEU A 115 -5.23 -6.53 15.38
CA LEU A 115 -5.18 -5.93 14.06
C LEU A 115 -6.44 -5.10 13.81
N HIS A 116 -6.26 -3.81 13.54
CA HIS A 116 -7.35 -2.89 13.20
C HIS A 116 -7.18 -2.26 11.82
N ILE A 117 -5.96 -2.23 11.27
CA ILE A 117 -5.72 -1.87 9.86
C ILE A 117 -5.13 -3.07 9.14
N PHE A 118 -5.87 -3.56 8.15
CA PHE A 118 -5.40 -4.54 7.18
C PHE A 118 -5.42 -3.90 5.78
N ASP A 119 -4.25 -3.48 5.33
CA ASP A 119 -4.03 -2.92 3.99
C ASP A 119 -3.38 -3.99 3.12
N PHE A 120 -4.05 -4.35 2.04
CA PHE A 120 -3.73 -5.52 1.24
C PHE A 120 -3.77 -5.15 -0.23
N GLN A 121 -2.74 -5.52 -0.97
CA GLN A 121 -2.71 -5.42 -2.42
C GLN A 121 -2.14 -6.71 -3.00
N HIS A 122 -2.83 -7.27 -4.00
CA HIS A 122 -2.40 -8.47 -4.70
C HIS A 122 -2.52 -8.27 -6.20
N SER A 123 -1.39 -8.36 -6.89
CA SER A 123 -1.31 -8.35 -8.34
C SER A 123 -1.40 -9.78 -8.89
N TYR A 124 -2.13 -9.98 -9.98
CA TYR A 124 -2.30 -11.30 -10.58
C TYR A 124 -2.37 -11.23 -12.09
N ASN A 125 -1.93 -12.29 -12.77
CA ASN A 125 -1.87 -12.35 -14.22
C ASN A 125 -3.04 -13.16 -14.83
N PHE A 126 -3.87 -12.52 -15.66
CA PHE A 126 -5.01 -13.14 -16.35
C PHE A 126 -4.62 -14.24 -17.34
N THR A 127 -3.41 -14.22 -17.93
CA THR A 127 -2.99 -15.29 -18.86
C THR A 127 -2.78 -16.62 -18.16
N VAL A 128 -2.51 -16.60 -16.86
CA VAL A 128 -2.28 -17.82 -16.08
C VAL A 128 -3.61 -18.38 -15.56
N TYR A 129 -4.59 -17.50 -15.30
CA TYR A 129 -5.77 -17.87 -14.52
C TYR A 129 -7.12 -17.78 -15.26
N HIS A 130 -7.14 -17.30 -16.52
CA HIS A 130 -8.19 -17.40 -17.57
C HIS A 130 -9.69 -17.34 -17.20
N ASN A 131 -10.08 -17.01 -15.97
CA ASN A 131 -11.47 -17.12 -15.54
C ASN A 131 -11.86 -15.96 -14.62
N GLN A 132 -12.43 -14.91 -15.21
CA GLN A 132 -12.98 -13.77 -14.49
C GLN A 132 -14.04 -14.17 -13.44
N THR A 133 -14.79 -15.25 -13.70
CA THR A 133 -15.78 -15.75 -12.72
C THR A 133 -15.13 -16.38 -11.48
N PHE A 134 -13.94 -16.98 -11.64
CA PHE A 134 -13.15 -17.50 -10.53
C PHE A 134 -12.61 -16.36 -9.63
N PHE A 135 -12.09 -15.29 -10.22
CA PHE A 135 -11.68 -14.13 -9.42
C PHE A 135 -12.87 -13.46 -8.73
N SER A 136 -13.99 -13.33 -9.44
CA SER A 136 -15.21 -12.77 -8.87
C SER A 136 -15.71 -13.59 -7.66
N SER A 137 -15.55 -14.92 -7.68
CA SER A 137 -15.95 -15.77 -6.56
C SER A 137 -14.98 -15.67 -5.37
N LEU A 138 -13.67 -15.52 -5.61
CA LEU A 138 -12.68 -15.26 -4.55
C LEU A 138 -12.92 -13.91 -3.86
N ILE A 139 -13.13 -12.85 -4.65
CA ILE A 139 -13.36 -11.49 -4.15
C ILE A 139 -14.63 -11.42 -3.29
N LYS A 140 -15.70 -12.11 -3.70
CA LYS A 140 -16.95 -12.20 -2.92
C LYS A 140 -16.77 -12.79 -1.52
N GLN A 141 -15.68 -13.52 -1.25
CA GLN A 141 -15.43 -14.03 0.10
C GLN A 141 -15.01 -12.92 1.08
N PHE A 142 -14.52 -11.78 0.58
CA PHE A 142 -14.16 -10.60 1.38
C PHE A 142 -15.38 -9.72 1.74
N THR A 143 -16.60 -10.24 1.61
CA THR A 143 -17.84 -9.53 2.00
C THR A 143 -18.61 -10.24 3.11
N SER A 144 -17.98 -11.17 3.84
CA SER A 144 -18.59 -11.76 5.05
C SER A 144 -18.71 -10.72 6.16
N SER A 145 -19.54 -11.00 7.18
CA SER A 145 -19.73 -10.09 8.31
C SER A 145 -18.41 -9.75 9.01
N PHE A 146 -17.46 -10.69 9.08
CA PHE A 146 -16.13 -10.47 9.63
C PHE A 146 -15.40 -9.27 9.00
N TRP A 147 -15.50 -9.09 7.67
CA TRP A 147 -14.84 -8.02 6.93
C TRP A 147 -15.62 -6.71 7.04
N ILE A 148 -16.95 -6.78 6.91
CA ILE A 148 -17.84 -5.62 6.97
C ILE A 148 -17.82 -4.97 8.36
N GLU A 149 -17.90 -5.75 9.43
CA GLU A 149 -17.88 -5.27 10.82
C GLU A 149 -16.55 -4.60 11.20
N ARG A 150 -15.45 -4.95 10.49
CA ARG A 150 -14.14 -4.31 10.64
C ARG A 150 -13.94 -3.13 9.68
N GLU A 151 -14.93 -2.82 8.86
CA GLU A 151 -14.87 -1.78 7.83
C GLU A 151 -13.68 -1.98 6.87
N TRP A 152 -13.31 -3.24 6.62
CA TRP A 152 -12.27 -3.62 5.68
C TRP A 152 -12.91 -3.97 4.34
N TYR A 153 -12.89 -3.02 3.42
CA TYR A 153 -13.48 -3.17 2.09
C TYR A 153 -12.40 -3.42 1.05
N PHE A 154 -12.77 -4.05 -0.06
CA PHE A 154 -11.84 -4.40 -1.11
C PHE A 154 -12.44 -4.15 -2.49
N ALA A 155 -11.58 -3.74 -3.41
CA ALA A 155 -11.90 -3.53 -4.81
C ALA A 155 -10.96 -4.34 -5.69
N ASN A 156 -11.37 -4.47 -6.94
CA ASN A 156 -10.54 -5.07 -7.96
C ASN A 156 -10.50 -4.18 -9.18
N GLN A 157 -9.29 -3.87 -9.64
CA GLN A 157 -9.03 -3.14 -10.86
C GLN A 157 -8.60 -4.11 -11.96
N TYR A 158 -9.30 -3.99 -13.08
CA TYR A 158 -8.96 -4.68 -14.32
C TYR A 158 -8.22 -3.68 -15.23
N PRO A 159 -7.19 -4.11 -15.97
CA PRO A 159 -6.49 -3.24 -16.89
C PRO A 159 -7.44 -2.89 -18.04
N SER A 160 -7.64 -1.60 -18.27
CA SER A 160 -8.32 -1.07 -19.44
C SER A 160 -7.30 -0.88 -20.56
N GLY A 161 -7.38 -1.70 -21.61
CA GLY A 161 -6.84 -1.33 -22.94
C GLY A 161 -5.40 -1.70 -23.32
N ASP A 162 -4.45 -1.85 -22.39
CA ASP A 162 -3.01 -1.79 -22.77
C ASP A 162 -2.23 -3.12 -22.78
N GLY A 163 -2.84 -4.23 -23.22
CA GLY A 163 -2.14 -5.49 -23.49
C GLY A 163 -1.44 -6.17 -22.28
N LEU A 164 -1.39 -5.50 -21.13
CA LEU A 164 -0.91 -6.04 -19.86
C LEU A 164 -2.05 -6.84 -19.23
N ASN A 165 -1.89 -8.16 -19.23
CA ASN A 165 -2.83 -9.09 -18.62
C ASN A 165 -2.70 -9.12 -17.10
N CYS A 166 -2.58 -7.98 -16.40
CA CYS A 166 -2.44 -7.94 -14.94
C CYS A 166 -3.60 -7.22 -14.26
N GLY A 167 -4.25 -7.88 -13.30
CA GLY A 167 -5.25 -7.28 -12.42
C GLY A 167 -4.69 -6.98 -11.05
N ILE A 168 -5.34 -6.08 -10.32
CA ILE A 168 -4.97 -5.75 -8.94
C ILE A 168 -6.21 -5.85 -8.06
N PHE A 169 -6.16 -6.73 -7.06
CA PHE A 169 -7.10 -6.76 -5.96
C PHE A 169 -6.51 -5.99 -4.78
N TYR A 170 -7.26 -5.11 -4.13
CA TYR A 170 -6.72 -4.27 -3.08
C TYR A 170 -7.76 -3.83 -2.05
N SER A 171 -7.31 -3.48 -0.85
CA SER A 171 -8.15 -2.85 0.18
C SER A 171 -8.51 -1.42 -0.19
N ILE A 172 -9.80 -1.14 -0.17
CA ILE A 172 -10.37 0.20 -0.15
C ILE A 172 -10.30 0.63 1.32
N GLN A 173 -9.30 1.42 1.69
CA GLN A 173 -9.23 1.91 3.07
C GLN A 173 -10.55 2.66 3.39
N SER A 174 -11.18 2.34 4.52
CA SER A 174 -12.22 3.16 5.18
C SER A 174 -11.70 4.56 5.52
N CYS A 175 -10.38 4.74 5.50
CA CYS A 175 -9.68 6.02 5.61
C CYS A 175 -8.86 6.34 4.34
N ARG A 176 -9.38 6.11 3.13
CA ARG A 176 -8.75 6.74 1.97
C ARG A 176 -8.93 8.24 2.10
N ARG A 177 -7.83 8.89 2.48
CA ARG A 177 -7.37 10.11 1.84
C ARG A 177 -7.74 10.00 0.35
N THR A 178 -8.71 10.78 -0.11
CA THR A 178 -9.10 10.75 -1.52
C THR A 178 -7.94 11.38 -2.28
N ASP A 179 -7.07 10.55 -2.82
CA ASP A 179 -5.98 10.93 -3.70
C ASP A 179 -6.59 11.15 -5.09
N TYR A 180 -6.50 12.37 -5.62
CA TYR A 180 -6.96 12.69 -6.97
C TYR A 180 -5.76 12.92 -7.88
N ILE A 181 -5.63 12.11 -8.93
CA ILE A 181 -4.52 12.18 -9.88
C ILE A 181 -5.01 12.89 -11.16
N LEU A 182 -4.37 13.99 -11.53
CA LEU A 182 -4.61 14.66 -12.80
C LEU A 182 -3.47 14.35 -13.77
N SER A 183 -3.82 13.77 -14.92
CA SER A 183 -2.88 13.46 -16.01
C SER A 183 -3.36 14.13 -17.32
N SER A 184 -2.44 14.55 -18.17
CA SER A 184 -2.74 15.34 -19.37
C SER A 184 -3.24 14.53 -20.57
N GLN A 185 -3.38 13.20 -20.44
CA GLN A 185 -3.88 12.35 -21.52
C GLN A 185 -5.36 12.05 -21.27
N HIS A 186 -6.22 12.82 -21.93
CA HIS A 186 -7.68 12.65 -21.99
C HIS A 186 -8.53 13.13 -20.81
N ASP A 187 -8.45 14.41 -20.45
CA ASP A 187 -9.56 15.07 -19.75
C ASP A 187 -9.85 16.44 -20.36
N GLN A 188 -10.65 16.46 -21.44
CA GLN A 188 -11.84 17.29 -21.33
C GLN A 188 -12.60 16.69 -20.16
N ILE A 189 -12.97 17.49 -19.17
CA ILE A 189 -13.85 17.08 -18.07
C ILE A 189 -15.10 16.48 -18.73
N ASP A 190 -15.12 15.17 -18.94
CA ASP A 190 -16.29 14.47 -19.44
C ASP A 190 -17.16 14.29 -18.21
N ASP A 191 -18.01 15.29 -18.02
CA ASP A 191 -18.84 15.66 -16.88
C ASP A 191 -19.93 14.61 -16.56
N LYS A 192 -19.65 13.31 -16.81
CA LYS A 192 -20.63 12.23 -16.80
C LYS A 192 -20.37 11.13 -15.78
N ASN A 193 -19.18 11.02 -15.18
CA ASN A 193 -18.88 9.92 -14.24
C ASN A 193 -18.35 10.32 -12.86
N HIS A 194 -18.06 11.60 -12.61
CA HIS A 194 -17.73 12.09 -11.27
C HIS A 194 -18.68 13.23 -10.92
N THR A 195 -19.60 13.00 -9.99
CA THR A 195 -20.42 14.10 -9.49
C THR A 195 -19.50 15.06 -8.74
N THR A 196 -19.61 16.36 -9.01
CA THR A 196 -18.92 17.47 -8.32
C THR A 196 -19.01 17.46 -6.79
N ASN A 197 -19.78 16.54 -6.22
CA ASN A 197 -19.98 16.33 -4.79
C ASN A 197 -18.83 15.58 -4.09
N ASP A 198 -17.91 14.95 -4.81
CA ASP A 198 -16.80 14.18 -4.20
C ASP A 198 -15.55 15.03 -3.93
N PHE A 199 -15.42 16.19 -4.59
CA PHE A 199 -14.26 17.07 -4.46
C PHE A 199 -14.02 17.68 -3.07
N PRO A 200 -15.04 17.97 -2.25
CA PRO A 200 -14.85 18.37 -0.86
C PRO A 200 -14.19 17.29 0.02
N LEU A 201 -14.14 16.03 -0.41
CA LEU A 201 -13.50 14.95 0.35
C LEU A 201 -12.01 14.77 0.00
N VAL A 202 -11.55 15.42 -1.08
CA VAL A 202 -10.16 15.36 -1.55
C VAL A 202 -9.23 16.09 -0.59
N ARG A 203 -8.32 15.32 0.01
CA ARG A 203 -7.29 15.82 0.93
C ARG A 203 -5.90 15.85 0.30
N HIS A 204 -5.67 15.09 -0.76
CA HIS A 204 -4.40 15.06 -1.46
C HIS A 204 -4.60 15.11 -2.97
N VAL A 205 -3.90 16.03 -3.62
CA VAL A 205 -3.94 16.21 -5.08
C VAL A 205 -2.58 15.83 -5.65
N HIS A 206 -2.55 14.98 -6.67
CA HIS A 206 -1.33 14.63 -7.39
C HIS A 206 -1.44 15.11 -8.84
N ILE A 207 -0.57 16.05 -9.20
CA ILE A 207 -0.50 16.62 -10.55
C ILE A 207 0.68 15.98 -11.26
N GLN A 208 0.41 15.30 -12.38
CA GLN A 208 1.43 14.58 -13.16
C GLN A 208 1.95 15.36 -14.38
N ASN A 209 1.46 16.59 -14.63
CA ASN A 209 1.92 17.46 -15.72
C ASN A 209 1.56 18.94 -15.43
N GLN A 210 2.42 19.88 -15.79
CA GLN A 210 2.14 21.33 -15.70
C GLN A 210 0.83 21.74 -16.39
N SER A 211 0.42 21.08 -17.49
CA SER A 211 -0.82 21.42 -18.21
C SER A 211 -2.10 21.07 -17.46
N ALA A 212 -2.03 20.20 -16.43
CA ALA A 212 -3.18 19.83 -15.60
C ALA A 212 -3.50 20.87 -14.50
N ILE A 213 -2.59 21.82 -14.28
CA ILE A 213 -2.68 22.81 -13.20
C ILE A 213 -3.77 23.85 -13.47
N ASP A 214 -4.03 24.16 -14.75
CA ASP A 214 -5.02 25.15 -15.15
C ASP A 214 -6.45 24.77 -14.68
N ASN A 215 -6.72 23.49 -14.48
CA ASN A 215 -8.03 22.97 -14.06
C ASN A 215 -8.16 22.75 -12.54
N CYS A 216 -7.09 22.85 -11.74
CA CYS A 216 -7.11 22.56 -10.30
C CYS A 216 -7.84 23.61 -9.46
N SER A 217 -8.03 24.82 -9.98
CA SER A 217 -8.19 26.01 -9.15
C SER A 217 -9.55 26.17 -8.44
N ILE A 218 -10.55 25.36 -8.79
CA ILE A 218 -11.93 25.56 -8.31
C ILE A 218 -12.45 24.36 -7.50
N TYR A 219 -11.83 23.18 -7.59
CA TYR A 219 -12.45 21.94 -7.12
C TYR A 219 -11.95 21.43 -5.76
N PHE A 220 -10.69 21.68 -5.36
CA PHE A 220 -10.06 20.97 -4.23
C PHE A 220 -9.87 21.80 -2.94
N SER A 221 -10.92 22.48 -2.47
CA SER A 221 -10.86 23.40 -1.32
C SER A 221 -10.44 22.78 0.02
N ASN A 222 -10.48 21.44 0.14
CA ASN A 222 -10.09 20.70 1.35
C ASN A 222 -8.73 19.98 1.23
N ALA A 223 -7.99 20.18 0.14
CA ALA A 223 -6.67 19.61 -0.02
C ALA A 223 -5.68 20.16 1.02
N ASP A 224 -5.02 19.26 1.75
CA ASP A 224 -3.96 19.57 2.72
C ASP A 224 -2.57 19.15 2.24
N GLU A 225 -2.49 18.34 1.19
CA GLU A 225 -1.24 17.93 0.56
C GLU A 225 -1.32 18.04 -0.97
N LEU A 226 -0.24 18.48 -1.59
CA LEU A 226 -0.09 18.56 -3.04
C LEU A 226 1.20 17.88 -3.47
N THR A 227 1.11 16.91 -4.36
CA THR A 227 2.27 16.34 -5.05
C THR A 227 2.29 16.83 -6.49
N ILE A 228 3.42 17.39 -6.92
CA ILE A 228 3.68 17.74 -8.31
C ILE A 228 4.80 16.82 -8.78
N SER A 229 4.51 15.96 -9.75
CA SER A 229 5.53 15.19 -10.43
C SER A 229 5.49 15.51 -11.90
N ASP A 230 6.65 15.76 -12.49
CA ASP A 230 6.78 15.88 -13.93
C ASP A 230 7.90 14.94 -14.37
N ASN A 231 7.67 14.22 -15.47
CA ASN A 231 8.67 13.36 -16.07
C ASN A 231 9.77 14.19 -16.77
N GLU A 232 9.53 15.48 -17.01
CA GLU A 232 10.49 16.44 -17.55
C GLU A 232 11.06 17.39 -16.48
N TYR A 233 12.06 18.20 -16.85
CA TYR A 233 12.64 19.22 -15.97
C TYR A 233 11.64 20.36 -15.76
N ILE A 234 11.32 20.70 -14.52
CA ILE A 234 10.50 21.88 -14.20
C ILE A 234 11.42 23.11 -14.08
N PRO A 235 11.28 24.14 -14.93
CA PRO A 235 12.00 25.39 -14.77
C PRO A 235 11.64 26.05 -13.42
N CYS A 236 12.60 26.68 -12.74
CA CYS A 236 12.34 27.38 -11.47
C CYS A 236 11.21 28.43 -11.58
N ASP A 237 11.12 29.16 -12.71
CA ASP A 237 10.05 30.13 -12.97
C ASP A 237 8.66 29.47 -13.05
N SER A 238 8.59 28.20 -13.47
CA SER A 238 7.37 27.42 -13.45
C SER A 238 6.96 27.08 -12.02
N ILE A 239 7.89 26.81 -11.10
CA ILE A 239 7.57 26.54 -9.68
C ILE A 239 6.90 27.77 -9.04
N THR A 240 7.44 28.97 -9.25
CA THR A 240 6.83 30.21 -8.74
C THR A 240 5.43 30.43 -9.33
N THR A 241 5.25 30.13 -10.62
CA THR A 241 3.93 30.19 -11.28
C THR A 241 2.94 29.19 -10.69
N ILE A 242 3.41 27.97 -10.38
CA ILE A 242 2.60 26.92 -9.75
C ILE A 242 2.21 27.33 -8.32
N LEU A 243 3.17 27.79 -7.52
CA LEU A 243 2.92 28.25 -6.15
C LEU A 243 1.91 29.41 -6.12
N ASN A 244 2.06 30.40 -7.00
CA ASN A 244 1.11 31.51 -7.13
C ASN A 244 -0.31 31.05 -7.50
N ARG A 245 -0.45 29.91 -8.19
CA ARG A 245 -1.72 29.32 -8.62
C ARG A 245 -2.33 28.34 -7.63
N ILE A 246 -1.70 28.07 -6.49
CA ILE A 246 -2.25 27.20 -5.42
C ILE A 246 -2.30 27.91 -4.07
N VAL A 247 -1.85 29.16 -3.99
CA VAL A 247 -1.84 30.00 -2.78
C VAL A 247 -3.24 30.17 -2.15
N PHE A 248 -4.32 29.99 -2.90
CA PHE A 248 -5.69 30.05 -2.38
C PHE A 248 -6.18 28.74 -1.71
N LEU A 249 -5.38 27.66 -1.71
CA LEU A 249 -5.70 26.44 -0.96
C LEU A 249 -5.39 26.67 0.53
N GLU A 250 -6.33 27.27 1.25
CA GLU A 250 -6.15 27.72 2.64
C GLU A 250 -5.75 26.62 3.64
N LYS A 251 -5.98 25.34 3.29
CA LYS A 251 -5.67 24.17 4.12
C LYS A 251 -4.40 23.43 3.74
N LEU A 252 -3.67 23.90 2.71
CA LEU A 252 -2.47 23.24 2.21
C LEU A 252 -1.33 23.31 3.24
N GLN A 253 -0.94 22.16 3.76
CA GLN A 253 0.10 22.01 4.79
C GLN A 253 1.39 21.40 4.25
N LYS A 254 1.32 20.72 3.10
CA LYS A 254 2.46 19.99 2.55
C LYS A 254 2.49 20.04 1.02
N ILE A 255 3.66 20.34 0.47
CA ILE A 255 3.92 20.30 -0.97
C ILE A 255 5.10 19.36 -1.21
N ILE A 256 4.92 18.39 -2.10
CA ILE A 256 5.96 17.48 -2.57
C ILE A 256 6.21 17.78 -4.04
N ILE A 257 7.44 18.14 -4.39
CA ILE A 257 7.85 18.30 -5.79
C ILE A 257 8.76 17.12 -6.13
N ASN A 258 8.26 16.20 -6.94
CA ASN A 258 8.96 15.01 -7.40
C ASN A 258 9.31 15.18 -8.89
N SER A 259 10.21 16.11 -9.18
CA SER A 259 10.74 16.37 -10.52
C SER A 259 12.19 16.87 -10.41
N LYS A 260 12.94 16.77 -11.52
CA LYS A 260 14.29 17.33 -11.61
C LYS A 260 14.18 18.85 -11.78
N ILE A 261 14.63 19.60 -10.77
CA ILE A 261 14.72 21.06 -10.83
C ILE A 261 15.96 21.42 -11.67
N LYS A 262 15.81 22.32 -12.64
CA LYS A 262 16.93 22.89 -13.43
C LYS A 262 17.10 24.37 -13.13
#